data_AF-A0A924FLM3-F1
#
_entry.id   AF-A0A924FLM3-F1
#
_cell.length_a   1.000
_cell.length_b   1.000
_cell.length_c   1.000
_cell.angle_alpha   90.00
_cell.angle_beta   90.00
_cell.angle_gamma   90.00
#
_symmetry.space_group_name_H-M   'P 1'
#
loop_
_entity.id
_entity.type
_entity.pdbx_description
1 polymer ?
#
loop_
_entity_poly.entity_id
_entity_poly.type
_entity_poly.pdbx_seq_one_letter_code
_entity_poly.pdbx_strand_id
1 'polypeptide(L)'
;MNLSNLNIAELRDLEEKTRREIKKRESEELTRARDEILSIAQKLGVPLKEILGATGKQKSTKAAKHYQHPDNPELHWSGRGRKPGWVKDWLATGQALEALRT
;
A
#
# COMPACT_ATOMS: atom_id res chain seq x y z
N MET A 1 0.33 -20.37 38.80
CA MET A 1 -0.62 -19.31 39.22
C MET A 1 -1.93 -20.00 39.56
N ASN A 2 -2.45 -19.86 40.79
CA ASN A 2 -3.67 -20.56 41.20
C ASN A 2 -4.91 -19.72 40.84
N LEU A 3 -5.70 -20.21 39.87
CA LEU A 3 -6.92 -19.54 39.40
C LEU A 3 -8.10 -19.72 40.36
N SER A 4 -8.03 -20.70 41.26
CA SER A 4 -9.09 -21.07 42.21
C SER A 4 -9.41 -20.02 43.27
N ASN A 5 -8.52 -19.05 43.49
CA ASN A 5 -8.68 -17.99 44.49
C ASN A 5 -9.17 -16.66 43.89
N LEU A 6 -9.36 -16.59 42.57
CA LEU A 6 -9.76 -15.36 41.88
C LEU A 6 -11.28 -15.31 41.71
N ASN A 7 -11.86 -14.13 41.90
CA ASN A 7 -13.27 -13.92 41.60
C ASN A 7 -13.50 -13.74 40.09
N ILE A 8 -14.75 -13.78 39.65
CA ILE A 8 -15.11 -13.71 38.21
C ILE A 8 -14.60 -12.42 37.53
N ALA A 9 -14.60 -11.28 38.22
CA ALA A 9 -14.11 -10.02 37.66
C ALA A 9 -12.59 -10.05 37.48
N GLU A 10 -11.85 -10.61 38.44
CA GLU A 10 -10.39 -10.79 38.36
C GLU A 10 -10.00 -11.80 37.27
N LEU A 11 -10.78 -12.87 37.10
CA LEU A 11 -10.57 -13.84 36.03
C LEU A 11 -10.78 -13.20 34.65
N ARG A 12 -11.78 -12.33 34.49
CA ARG A 12 -12.02 -11.59 33.24
C ARG A 12 -10.92 -10.58 32.95
N ASP A 13 -10.44 -9.86 33.96
CA ASP A 13 -9.31 -8.93 33.80
C ASP A 13 -8.02 -9.68 33.43
N LEU A 14 -7.78 -10.85 34.05
CA LEU A 14 -6.65 -11.71 33.70
C LEU A 14 -6.76 -12.26 32.27
N GLU A 15 -7.95 -12.67 31.84
CA GLU A 15 -8.22 -13.11 30.47
C GLU A 15 -7.89 -12.00 29.46
N GLU A 16 -8.35 -10.78 29.72
CA GLU A 16 -8.08 -9.65 28.84
C GLU A 16 -6.58 -9.32 28.78
N LYS A 17 -5.90 -9.27 29.93
CA LYS A 17 -4.44 -9.07 30.00
C LYS A 17 -3.68 -10.16 29.26
N THR A 18 -4.08 -11.40 29.43
CA THR A 18 -3.48 -12.56 28.74
C THR A 18 -3.67 -12.43 27.24
N ARG A 19 -4.88 -12.09 26.78
CA ARG A 19 -5.18 -11.89 25.35
C ARG A 19 -4.34 -10.76 24.74
N ARG A 20 -4.18 -9.65 25.46
CA ARG A 20 -3.33 -8.52 25.03
C ARG A 20 -1.86 -8.94 24.94
N GLU A 21 -1.36 -9.67 25.93
CA GLU A 21 0.02 -10.17 25.95
C GLU A 21 0.29 -11.18 24.84
N ILE A 22 -0.65 -12.11 24.57
CA ILE A 22 -0.56 -13.03 23.43
C ILE A 22 -0.43 -12.25 22.12
N LYS A 23 -1.35 -11.31 21.86
CA LYS A 23 -1.34 -10.51 20.63
C LYS A 23 -0.04 -9.70 20.49
N LYS A 24 0.46 -9.16 21.60
CA LYS A 24 1.74 -8.45 21.63
C LYS A 24 2.89 -9.37 21.23
N ARG A 25 2.99 -10.55 21.85
CA ARG A 25 4.04 -11.53 21.51
C ARG A 25 3.96 -12.02 20.08
N GLU A 26 2.76 -12.32 19.57
CA GLU A 26 2.58 -12.69 18.16
C GLU A 26 3.10 -11.59 17.21
N SER A 27 2.83 -10.31 17.52
CA SER A 27 3.33 -9.20 16.71
C SER A 27 4.86 -9.03 16.80
N GLU A 28 5.44 -9.28 17.98
CA GLU A 28 6.89 -9.25 18.18
C GLU A 28 7.58 -10.42 17.47
N GLU A 29 7.02 -11.63 17.55
CA GLU A 29 7.51 -12.81 16.83
C GLU A 29 7.44 -12.61 15.31
N LEU A 30 6.33 -12.06 14.80
CA LEU A 30 6.20 -11.72 13.38
C LEU A 30 7.25 -10.70 12.94
N THR A 31 7.52 -9.69 13.78
CA THR A 31 8.55 -8.68 13.50
C THR A 31 9.93 -9.31 13.49
N ARG A 32 10.26 -10.15 14.48
CA ARG A 32 11.55 -10.87 14.53
C ARG A 32 11.75 -11.78 13.33
N ALA A 33 10.73 -12.55 12.95
CA ALA A 33 10.77 -13.41 11.78
C ALA A 33 11.03 -12.59 10.50
N ARG A 34 10.37 -11.43 10.37
CA ARG A 34 10.60 -10.52 9.24
C ARG A 34 12.04 -9.98 9.21
N ASP A 35 12.57 -9.56 10.36
CA ASP A 35 13.93 -9.04 10.46
C ASP A 35 14.98 -10.11 10.14
N GLU A 36 14.75 -11.36 10.58
CA GLU A 36 15.61 -12.49 10.27
C GLU A 36 15.62 -12.80 8.77
N ILE A 37 14.45 -12.84 8.15
CA ILE A 37 14.31 -13.02 6.70
C ILE A 37 15.02 -11.89 5.94
N LEU A 38 14.87 -10.63 6.38
CA LEU A 38 15.56 -9.49 5.78
C LEU A 38 17.07 -9.56 5.96
N SER A 39 17.56 -10.00 7.12
CA SER A 39 18.99 -10.19 7.39
C SER A 39 19.58 -11.25 6.48
N ILE A 40 18.88 -12.37 6.29
CA ILE A 40 19.28 -13.42 5.35
C ILE A 40 19.31 -12.88 3.92
N ALA A 41 18.29 -12.13 3.51
CA ALA A 41 18.23 -11.51 2.18
C ALA A 41 19.40 -10.55 1.92
N GLN A 42 19.71 -9.69 2.90
CA GLN A 42 20.86 -8.76 2.82
C GLN A 42 22.20 -9.50 2.74
N LYS A 43 22.40 -10.56 3.53
CA LYS A 43 23.64 -11.37 3.49
C LYS A 43 23.89 -12.00 2.12
N LEU A 44 22.82 -12.41 1.45
CA LEU A 44 22.90 -13.01 0.12
C LEU A 44 22.94 -11.96 -1.00
N GLY A 45 22.74 -10.68 -0.68
CA GLY A 45 22.65 -9.61 -1.68
C GLY A 45 21.44 -9.72 -2.60
N VAL A 46 20.43 -10.50 -2.20
CA VAL A 46 19.23 -10.77 -3.01
C VAL A 46 18.05 -9.99 -2.42
N PRO A 47 17.28 -9.25 -3.23
CA PRO A 47 16.10 -8.55 -2.73
C PRO A 47 15.04 -9.56 -2.27
N LEU A 48 14.40 -9.29 -1.12
CA LEU A 48 13.38 -10.16 -0.50
C LEU A 48 12.28 -10.61 -1.48
N LYS A 49 11.93 -9.75 -2.44
CA LYS A 49 10.93 -10.03 -3.49
C LYS A 49 11.33 -11.17 -4.44
N GLU A 50 12.62 -11.37 -4.67
CA GLU A 50 13.13 -12.49 -5.47
C GLU A 50 13.12 -13.79 -4.65
N ILE A 51 13.41 -13.72 -3.35
CA ILE A 51 13.39 -14.87 -2.42
C ILE A 51 11.97 -15.39 -2.20
N LEU A 52 11.00 -14.48 -2.05
CA LEU A 52 9.60 -14.84 -1.88
C LEU A 52 8.96 -15.39 -3.17
N GLY A 53 9.72 -15.46 -4.27
CA GLY A 53 9.26 -15.90 -5.57
C GLY A 53 8.15 -14.99 -6.05
N ALA A 54 8.49 -13.97 -6.85
CA ALA A 54 7.49 -13.19 -7.57
C ALA A 54 6.73 -14.10 -8.57
N THR A 55 5.72 -14.85 -8.10
CA THR A 55 4.74 -15.60 -8.89
C THR A 55 3.67 -14.69 -9.49
N GLY A 56 3.92 -13.38 -9.52
CA GLY A 56 3.12 -12.43 -10.25
C GLY A 56 4.03 -11.53 -11.05
N LYS A 57 4.01 -11.65 -12.38
CA LYS A 57 4.27 -10.52 -13.27
C LYS A 57 3.52 -9.33 -12.67
N GLN A 58 4.21 -8.37 -12.07
CA GLN A 58 3.65 -7.04 -11.90
C GLN A 58 3.28 -6.61 -13.31
N LYS A 59 1.99 -6.62 -13.64
CA LYS A 59 1.48 -5.86 -14.77
C LYS A 59 1.97 -4.45 -14.51
N SER A 60 2.98 -4.02 -15.24
CA SER A 60 3.26 -2.60 -15.34
C SER A 60 1.97 -2.01 -15.90
N THR A 61 1.20 -1.36 -15.04
CA THR A 61 0.19 -0.43 -15.51
C THR A 61 1.01 0.62 -16.24
N LYS A 62 1.14 0.49 -17.57
CA LYS A 62 1.62 1.56 -18.44
C LYS A 62 1.04 2.85 -17.88
N ALA A 63 1.91 3.76 -17.45
CA ALA A 63 1.50 5.02 -16.85
C ALA A 63 0.36 5.59 -17.70
N ALA A 64 -0.80 5.82 -17.08
CA ALA A 64 -1.92 6.41 -17.80
C ALA A 64 -1.40 7.72 -18.40
N LYS A 65 -1.65 7.96 -19.68
CA LYS A 65 -1.25 9.22 -20.33
C LYS A 65 -1.95 10.35 -19.57
N HIS A 66 -1.20 11.22 -18.91
CA HIS A 66 -1.76 12.39 -18.24
C HIS A 66 -1.75 13.54 -19.25
N TYR A 67 -2.84 14.29 -19.29
CA TYR A 67 -2.96 15.51 -20.08
C TYR A 67 -3.05 16.69 -19.11
N GLN A 68 -2.25 17.73 -19.32
CA GLN A 68 -2.18 18.91 -18.47
C GLN A 68 -2.57 20.16 -19.27
N HIS A 69 -3.32 21.07 -18.65
CA HIS A 69 -3.67 22.35 -19.27
C HIS A 69 -2.43 23.25 -19.40
N PRO A 70 -2.18 23.90 -20.55
CA PRO A 70 -0.95 24.68 -20.78
C PRO A 70 -0.87 25.91 -19.87
N ASP A 71 -1.99 26.58 -19.64
CA ASP A 71 -2.03 27.80 -18.82
C ASP A 71 -2.29 27.52 -17.33
N ASN A 72 -2.70 26.30 -16.95
CA ASN A 72 -3.05 25.98 -15.58
C ASN A 72 -2.55 24.58 -15.18
N PRO A 73 -1.37 24.49 -14.55
CA PRO A 73 -0.74 23.22 -14.25
C PRO A 73 -1.50 22.37 -13.23
N GLU A 74 -2.48 22.92 -12.50
CA GLU A 74 -3.32 22.17 -11.56
C GLU A 74 -4.42 21.36 -12.27
N LEU A 75 -4.78 21.74 -13.51
CA LEU A 75 -5.80 21.04 -14.28
C LEU A 75 -5.17 19.89 -15.06
N HIS A 76 -5.35 18.67 -14.55
CA HIS A 76 -4.90 17.45 -15.20
C HIS A 76 -6.06 16.48 -15.50
N TRP A 77 -5.93 15.74 -16.59
CA TRP A 77 -6.87 14.70 -16.99
C TRP A 77 -6.12 13.42 -17.34
N SER A 78 -6.50 12.30 -16.73
CA SER A 78 -5.82 11.01 -16.89
C SER A 78 -6.11 10.29 -18.22
N GLY A 79 -6.78 10.96 -19.16
CA GLY A 79 -7.25 10.37 -20.42
C GLY A 79 -8.37 9.35 -20.28
N ARG A 80 -8.81 9.07 -19.05
CA ARG A 80 -9.87 8.11 -18.72
C ARG A 80 -11.10 8.85 -18.18
N GLY A 81 -12.28 8.40 -18.59
CA GLY A 81 -13.57 8.96 -18.14
C GLY A 81 -14.02 10.20 -18.92
N ARG A 82 -14.96 10.96 -18.36
CA ARG A 82 -15.52 12.17 -18.98
C ARG A 82 -14.44 13.22 -19.18
N LYS A 83 -14.39 13.78 -20.40
CA LYS A 83 -13.52 14.92 -20.75
C LYS A 83 -13.92 16.16 -19.92
N PRO A 84 -12.99 16.79 -19.19
CA PRO A 84 -13.20 18.08 -18.55
C PRO A 84 -13.59 19.17 -19.56
N GLY A 85 -14.22 20.26 -19.09
CA GLY A 85 -14.64 21.39 -19.94
C GLY A 85 -13.50 21.95 -20.77
N TRP A 86 -12.37 22.24 -20.12
CA TRP A 86 -11.17 22.77 -20.77
C TRP A 86 -10.62 21.87 -21.88
N VAL A 87 -10.71 20.54 -21.75
CA VAL A 87 -10.31 19.61 -22.82
C VAL A 87 -11.24 19.71 -24.02
N LYS A 88 -12.54 19.94 -23.79
CA LYS A 88 -13.51 20.15 -24.86
C LYS A 88 -13.28 21.48 -25.55
N ASP A 89 -13.02 22.54 -24.78
CA ASP A 89 -12.72 23.87 -25.32
C ASP A 89 -11.43 23.83 -26.15
N TRP A 90 -10.39 23.15 -25.65
CA TRP A 90 -9.16 22.88 -26.41
C TRP A 90 -9.42 22.16 -27.74
N LEU A 91 -10.22 21.11 -27.71
CA LEU A 91 -10.61 20.40 -28.94
C LEU A 91 -11.50 21.25 -29.86
N ALA A 92 -12.31 22.15 -29.31
CA ALA A 92 -13.16 23.05 -30.08
C ALA A 92 -12.35 24.14 -30.81
N THR A 93 -11.18 24.54 -30.27
CA THR A 93 -10.24 25.44 -30.96
C THR A 93 -9.47 24.77 -32.11
N GLY A 94 -9.75 23.49 -32.40
CA GLY A 94 -9.09 22.73 -33.47
C GLY A 94 -7.71 22.19 -33.09
N GLN A 95 -7.32 22.28 -31.82
CA GLN A 95 -6.02 21.83 -31.34
C GLN A 95 -6.03 20.34 -30.97
N ALA A 96 -4.90 19.68 -31.19
CA ALA A 96 -4.75 18.26 -30.91
C ALA A 96 -4.61 18.00 -29.41
N LEU A 97 -5.32 16.99 -28.90
CA LEU A 97 -5.22 16.55 -27.50
C LEU A 97 -3.80 16.07 -27.13
N GLU A 98 -3.05 15.53 -28.08
CA GLU A 98 -1.67 15.07 -27.86
C GLU A 98 -0.71 16.22 -27.52
N ALA A 99 -1.05 17.48 -27.85
CA ALA A 99 -0.25 18.64 -27.45
C ALA A 99 -0.29 18.90 -25.93
N LEU A 100 -1.32 18.40 -25.25
CA LEU A 100 -1.51 18.52 -23.80
C LEU A 100 -0.87 17.36 -23.03
N ARG A 101 -0.30 16.38 -23.73
CA ARG A 101 0.16 15.14 -23.12
C ARG A 101 1.51 15.34 -22.42
N THR A 102 1.55 14.98 -21.13
CA THR A 102 2.75 14.89 -20.29
C THR A 102 3.19 13.44 -20.12
#